data_AF-K2A561-F1
#
_entry.id   AF-K2A561-F1
#
_cell.length_a   1.000
_cell.length_b   1.000
_cell.length_c   1.000
_cell.angle_alpha   90.00
_cell.angle_beta   90.00
_cell.angle_gamma   90.00
#
_symmetry.space_group_name_H-M   'P 1'
#
loop_
_entity.id
_entity.type
_entity.pdbx_description
1 polymer ?
#
loop_
_entity_poly.entity_id
_entity_poly.type
_entity_poly.pdbx_seq_one_letter_code
_entity_poly.pdbx_strand_id
1 'polypeptide(L)'
;MLDKYIGDLPIEAVHMGTLQHFIAARKKDGRKSKTVNFGLQIVRHILNLAASEWMDSNNLTWLSNVPKTKLLPINDARKPYPLNWDEQERLFNMLPLHLRRMVLFAVNTGCRDQEICSLRWE
;
A
#
# COMPACT_ATOMS: atom_id res chain seq x y z
N MET A 1 1.91 8.77 -9.18
CA MET A 1 3.07 7.96 -8.70
C MET A 1 3.75 7.20 -9.85
N LEU A 2 2.98 6.45 -10.65
CA LEU A 2 3.46 5.66 -11.78
C LEU A 2 3.51 6.45 -13.10
N ASP A 3 2.56 7.38 -13.27
CA ASP A 3 2.34 8.23 -14.44
C ASP A 3 3.63 8.78 -15.09
N LYS A 4 4.48 9.45 -14.32
CA LYS A 4 5.78 9.99 -14.79
C LYS A 4 6.79 8.98 -15.36
N TYR A 5 6.53 7.68 -15.28
CA TYR A 5 7.43 6.63 -15.78
C TYR A 5 6.81 5.76 -16.88
N ILE A 6 5.49 5.59 -16.86
CA ILE A 6 4.79 4.67 -17.76
C ILE A 6 3.49 5.25 -18.33
N GLY A 7 3.14 6.51 -18.02
CA GLY A 7 1.87 7.13 -18.43
C GLY A 7 1.77 7.35 -19.93
N ASP A 8 2.90 7.65 -20.58
CA ASP A 8 2.97 7.83 -22.03
C ASP A 8 3.20 6.52 -22.80
N LEU A 9 3.32 5.38 -22.10
CA LEU A 9 3.55 4.10 -22.73
C LEU A 9 2.21 3.46 -23.15
N PRO A 10 2.14 2.88 -24.37
CA PRO A 10 1.01 2.00 -24.69
C PRO A 10 1.03 0.78 -23.76
N ILE A 11 -0.15 0.23 -23.48
CA ILE A 11 -0.32 -0.80 -22.43
C ILE A 11 0.51 -2.07 -22.71
N GLU A 12 0.74 -2.38 -23.98
CA GLU A 12 1.57 -3.49 -24.48
C GLU A 12 3.06 -3.31 -24.14
N ALA A 13 3.51 -2.06 -23.99
CA ALA A 13 4.88 -1.72 -23.61
C ALA A 13 5.10 -1.68 -22.10
N VAL A 14 4.06 -1.92 -21.29
CA VAL A 14 4.18 -1.95 -19.83
C VAL A 14 4.59 -3.35 -19.37
N HIS A 15 5.89 -3.53 -19.10
CA HIS A 15 6.45 -4.79 -18.64
C HIS A 15 7.60 -4.55 -17.64
N MET A 16 8.19 -5.61 -17.10
CA MET A 16 9.24 -5.47 -16.07
C MET A 16 10.45 -4.64 -16.50
N GLY A 17 10.75 -4.56 -17.80
CA GLY A 17 11.86 -3.75 -18.31
C GLY A 17 11.57 -2.26 -18.20
N THR A 18 10.40 -1.81 -18.68
CA THR A 18 9.97 -0.42 -18.58
C THR A 18 9.73 0.00 -17.12
N LEU A 19 9.24 -0.92 -16.28
CA LEU A 19 9.06 -0.69 -14.84
C LEU A 19 10.38 -0.53 -14.05
N GLN A 20 11.55 -0.87 -14.60
CA GLN A 20 12.81 -0.69 -13.87
C GLN A 20 13.11 0.78 -13.56
N HIS A 21 12.77 1.69 -14.46
CA HIS A 21 12.96 3.12 -14.23
C HIS A 21 12.17 3.60 -13.00
N PHE A 22 10.92 3.17 -12.88
CA PHE A 22 10.10 3.39 -11.69
C PHE A 22 10.75 2.80 -10.44
N ILE A 23 11.15 1.52 -10.48
CA ILE A 23 11.75 0.83 -9.33
C ILE A 23 13.03 1.54 -8.87
N ALA A 24 13.94 1.85 -9.79
CA ALA A 24 15.22 2.50 -9.51
C ALA A 24 15.01 3.89 -8.90
N ALA A 25 14.11 4.69 -9.47
CA ALA A 25 13.83 6.02 -8.95
C ALA A 25 13.20 5.97 -7.54
N ARG A 26 12.27 5.04 -7.27
CA ARG A 26 11.69 4.90 -5.93
C ARG A 26 12.69 4.40 -4.90
N LYS A 27 13.63 3.55 -5.29
CA LYS A 27 14.75 3.16 -4.42
C LYS A 27 15.69 4.33 -4.15
N LYS A 28 15.99 5.16 -5.16
CA LYS A 28 16.77 6.40 -5.00
C LYS A 28 16.09 7.38 -4.03
N ASP A 29 14.76 7.44 -4.05
CA ASP A 29 13.95 8.21 -3.09
C ASP A 29 13.94 7.61 -1.66
N GLY A 30 14.70 6.53 -1.39
CA GLY A 30 14.75 5.85 -0.09
C GLY A 30 13.47 5.10 0.29
N ARG A 31 12.61 4.76 -0.69
CA ARG A 31 11.31 4.13 -0.40
C ARG A 31 11.46 2.63 -0.17
N LYS A 32 10.76 2.15 0.85
CA LYS A 32 10.74 0.74 1.23
C LYS A 32 10.15 -0.16 0.15
N SER A 33 10.60 -1.41 0.08
CA SER A 33 10.14 -2.40 -0.90
C SER A 33 8.62 -2.55 -0.92
N LYS A 34 7.97 -2.55 0.25
CA LYS A 34 6.50 -2.60 0.35
C LYS A 34 5.81 -1.45 -0.40
N THR A 35 6.36 -0.24 -0.31
CA THR A 35 5.82 0.95 -0.98
C THR A 35 5.97 0.86 -2.50
N VAL A 36 7.11 0.36 -2.98
CA VAL A 36 7.33 0.15 -4.41
C VAL A 36 6.39 -0.96 -4.93
N ASN A 37 6.24 -2.04 -4.17
CA ASN A 37 5.37 -3.15 -4.49
C ASN A 37 3.91 -2.75 -4.64
N PHE A 38 3.39 -1.78 -3.86
CA PHE A 38 2.02 -1.29 -4.07
C PHE A 38 1.83 -0.73 -5.48
N GLY A 39 2.80 0.04 -6.00
CA GLY A 39 2.75 0.50 -7.39
C GLY A 39 2.77 -0.66 -8.38
N LEU A 40 3.66 -1.64 -8.18
CA LEU A 40 3.76 -2.83 -9.04
C LEU A 40 2.50 -3.69 -9.00
N GLN A 41 1.82 -3.77 -7.85
CA GLN A 41 0.56 -4.49 -7.69
C GLN A 41 -0.57 -3.83 -8.47
N ILE A 42 -0.65 -2.50 -8.47
CA ILE A 42 -1.62 -1.76 -9.28
C ILE A 42 -1.41 -2.03 -10.76
N VAL A 43 -0.15 -1.91 -11.24
CA VAL A 43 0.18 -2.22 -12.64
C VAL A 43 -0.19 -3.65 -12.98
N ARG A 44 0.21 -4.62 -12.15
CA ARG A 44 -0.13 -6.02 -12.36
C ARG A 44 -1.65 -6.23 -12.42
N HIS A 45 -2.41 -5.60 -11.54
CA HIS A 45 -3.87 -5.73 -11.52
C HIS A 45 -4.50 -5.18 -12.81
N ILE A 46 -4.11 -3.97 -13.23
CA ILE A 46 -4.60 -3.35 -14.47
C ILE A 46 -4.26 -4.22 -15.69
N LEU A 47 -3.04 -4.74 -15.78
CA LEU A 47 -2.64 -5.61 -16.90
C LEU A 47 -3.44 -6.92 -16.92
N ASN A 48 -3.81 -7.47 -15.76
CA ASN A 48 -4.71 -8.63 -15.73
C ASN A 48 -6.11 -8.26 -16.25
N LEU A 49 -6.70 -7.16 -15.75
CA LEU A 49 -8.02 -6.71 -16.21
C LEU A 49 -8.04 -6.48 -17.72
N ALA A 50 -7.01 -5.82 -18.26
CA ALA A 50 -6.85 -5.58 -19.69
C ALA A 50 -6.74 -6.88 -20.52
N ALA A 51 -6.25 -7.97 -19.93
CA ALA A 51 -6.07 -9.24 -20.62
C ALA A 51 -7.23 -10.23 -20.41
N SER A 52 -8.17 -9.97 -19.50
CA SER A 52 -9.21 -10.95 -19.14
C SER A 52 -10.63 -10.40 -19.05
N GLU A 53 -10.81 -9.15 -18.61
CA GLU A 53 -12.13 -8.58 -18.31
C GLU A 53 -12.49 -7.42 -19.22
N TRP A 54 -11.52 -6.57 -19.55
CA TRP A 54 -11.78 -5.41 -20.40
C TRP A 54 -11.74 -5.81 -21.86
N MET A 55 -12.79 -5.40 -22.57
CA MET A 55 -12.98 -5.65 -23.99
C MET A 55 -12.96 -4.33 -24.75
N ASP A 56 -12.47 -4.36 -25.99
CA ASP A 56 -12.53 -3.24 -26.93
C ASP A 56 -13.88 -3.22 -27.69
N SER A 57 -14.02 -2.30 -28.64
CA SER A 57 -15.21 -2.20 -29.49
C SER A 57 -15.44 -3.41 -30.39
N ASN A 58 -14.45 -4.28 -30.54
CA ASN A 58 -14.48 -5.48 -31.37
C ASN A 58 -14.70 -6.76 -30.54
N ASN A 59 -15.01 -6.64 -29.24
CA ASN A 59 -15.12 -7.75 -28.29
C ASN A 59 -13.80 -8.56 -28.16
N LEU A 60 -12.65 -7.90 -28.26
CA LEU A 60 -11.34 -8.46 -27.98
C LEU A 60 -10.75 -7.87 -26.71
N THR A 61 -9.91 -8.63 -26.01
CA THR A 61 -9.19 -8.10 -24.85
C THR A 61 -8.14 -7.07 -25.29
N TRP A 62 -7.92 -6.06 -24.46
CA TRP A 62 -6.90 -5.03 -24.70
C TRP A 62 -5.48 -5.59 -24.72
N LEU A 63 -5.24 -6.67 -23.99
CA LEU A 63 -4.00 -7.42 -24.02
C LEU A 63 -4.27 -8.88 -24.38
N SER A 64 -3.43 -9.46 -25.24
CA SER A 64 -3.49 -10.89 -25.54
C SER A 64 -2.98 -11.74 -24.38
N ASN A 65 -1.96 -11.26 -23.67
CA ASN A 65 -1.33 -11.96 -22.55
C ASN A 65 -0.78 -10.95 -21.54
N VAL A 66 -0.76 -11.34 -20.27
CA VAL A 66 -0.25 -10.50 -19.17
C VAL A 66 1.28 -10.64 -19.04
N PRO A 67 2.05 -9.54 -19.13
CA PRO A 67 3.48 -9.55 -18.82
C PRO A 67 3.73 -9.91 -17.35
N LYS A 68 4.67 -10.81 -17.09
CA LYS A 68 4.99 -11.25 -15.72
C LYS A 68 5.62 -10.10 -14.91
N THR A 69 4.83 -9.50 -14.02
CA THR A 69 5.29 -8.46 -13.09
C THR A 69 5.76 -9.09 -11.77
N LYS A 70 7.06 -8.99 -11.49
CA LYS A 70 7.68 -9.52 -10.26
C LYS A 70 7.70 -8.46 -9.17
N LEU A 71 7.25 -8.83 -7.97
CA LEU A 71 7.37 -7.99 -6.78
C LEU A 71 8.77 -8.09 -6.18
N LEU A 72 9.20 -7.02 -5.53
CA LEU A 72 10.47 -6.98 -4.80
C LEU A 72 10.35 -7.74 -3.47
N PRO A 73 11.41 -8.42 -3.00
CA PRO A 73 11.43 -9.00 -1.67
C PRO A 73 11.33 -7.89 -0.60
N ILE A 74 10.54 -8.16 0.44
CA ILE A 74 10.33 -7.24 1.57
C ILE A 74 11.23 -7.68 2.72
N ASN A 75 12.45 -7.15 2.74
CA ASN A 75 13.44 -7.43 3.78
C ASN A 75 13.62 -6.25 4.75
N ASP A 76 12.92 -5.15 4.50
CA ASP A 76 13.05 -3.85 5.17
C ASP A 76 11.80 -3.47 6.00
N ALA A 77 10.92 -4.44 6.24
CA ALA A 77 9.73 -4.26 7.06
C ALA A 77 10.13 -3.93 8.50
N ARG A 78 9.46 -2.92 9.07
CA ARG A 78 9.61 -2.63 10.51
C ARG A 78 8.94 -3.76 11.28
N LYS A 79 9.65 -4.35 12.24
CA LYS A 79 9.06 -5.33 13.16
C LYS A 79 7.97 -4.65 14.00
N PRO A 80 6.84 -5.34 14.27
CA PRO A 80 5.87 -4.86 15.25
C PRO A 80 6.54 -4.60 16.60
N TYR A 81 6.10 -3.56 17.30
CA TYR A 81 6.55 -3.23 18.65
C TYR A 81 5.32 -3.12 19.56
N PRO A 82 4.83 -4.25 20.12
CA PRO A 82 3.78 -4.21 21.12
C PRO A 82 4.32 -3.61 22.43
N LEU A 83 3.57 -2.69 23.01
CA LEU A 83 3.93 -2.11 24.31
C LEU A 83 3.77 -3.16 25.40
N ASN A 84 4.70 -3.20 26.35
CA ASN A 84 4.50 -3.94 27.60
C ASN A 84 3.69 -3.10 28.62
N TRP A 85 3.30 -3.73 29.73
CA TRP A 85 2.50 -3.08 30.77
C TRP A 85 3.14 -1.80 31.33
N ASP A 86 4.44 -1.82 31.62
CA ASP A 86 5.18 -0.67 32.17
C ASP A 86 5.28 0.49 31.16
N GLU A 87 5.42 0.17 29.88
CA GLU A 87 5.41 1.16 28.79
C GLU A 87 4.03 1.79 28.59
N GLN A 88 2.97 0.98 28.68
CA GLN A 88 1.60 1.46 28.60
C GLN A 88 1.28 2.41 29.76
N GLU A 89 1.67 2.07 30.99
CA GLU A 89 1.45 2.92 32.16
C GLU A 89 2.21 4.25 32.01
N ARG A 90 3.48 4.21 31.60
CA ARG A 90 4.28 5.41 31.30
C ARG A 90 3.62 6.28 30.22
N LEU A 91 3.13 5.66 29.15
CA LEU A 91 2.40 6.36 28.09
C LEU A 91 1.15 7.06 28.65
N PHE A 92 0.33 6.36 29.43
CA PHE A 92 -0.88 6.94 30.02
C PHE A 92 -0.57 8.13 30.93
N ASN A 93 0.49 8.04 31.74
CA ASN A 93 0.89 9.12 32.65
C ASN A 93 1.35 10.40 31.91
N MET A 94 1.91 10.27 30.71
CA MET A 94 2.32 11.42 29.89
C MET A 94 1.18 12.04 29.07
N LEU A 95 0.08 11.33 28.86
CA LEU A 95 -1.03 11.81 28.01
C LEU A 95 -1.95 12.79 28.75
N PRO A 96 -2.42 13.86 28.07
CA PRO A 96 -3.50 14.69 28.59
C PRO A 96 -4.81 13.89 28.70
N LEU A 97 -5.71 14.32 29.59
CA LEU A 97 -6.91 13.56 29.96
C LEU A 97 -7.78 13.13 28.76
N HIS A 98 -7.94 14.01 27.75
CA HIS A 98 -8.75 13.71 26.57
C HIS A 98 -8.15 12.57 25.72
N LEU A 99 -6.83 12.55 25.51
CA LEU A 99 -6.16 11.46 24.79
C LEU A 99 -6.10 10.18 25.63
N ARG A 100 -5.88 10.29 26.94
CA ARG A 100 -5.81 9.11 27.83
C ARG A 100 -7.06 8.24 27.73
N ARG A 101 -8.25 8.85 27.68
CA ARG A 101 -9.52 8.10 27.52
C ARG A 101 -9.59 7.34 26.20
N MET A 102 -9.18 7.97 25.09
CA MET A 102 -9.16 7.33 23.77
C MET A 102 -8.15 6.18 23.70
N VAL A 103 -6.93 6.38 24.23
CA VAL A 103 -5.90 5.33 24.22
C VAL A 103 -6.28 4.17 25.15
N LEU A 104 -6.89 4.46 26.31
CA LEU A 104 -7.42 3.41 27.19
C LEU A 104 -8.46 2.55 26.46
N PHE A 105 -9.38 3.16 25.73
CA PHE A 105 -10.33 2.43 24.91
C PHE A 105 -9.60 1.60 23.83
N ALA A 106 -8.67 2.21 23.08
CA ALA A 106 -7.92 1.55 22.01
C ALA A 106 -7.20 0.26 22.47
N VAL A 107 -6.53 0.32 23.61
CA VAL A 107 -5.78 -0.83 24.16
C VAL A 107 -6.71 -1.96 24.57
N ASN A 108 -7.89 -1.66 25.09
CA ASN A 108 -8.84 -2.67 25.57
C ASN A 108 -9.75 -3.25 24.47
N THR A 109 -9.93 -2.55 23.35
CA THR A 109 -10.83 -2.99 22.27
C THR A 109 -10.11 -3.44 21.00
N GLY A 110 -8.87 -2.98 20.78
CA GLY A 110 -8.14 -3.23 19.54
C GLY A 110 -8.71 -2.49 18.32
N CYS A 111 -9.61 -1.51 18.52
CA CYS A 111 -10.17 -0.70 17.45
C CYS A 111 -9.08 0.14 16.75
N ARG A 112 -9.29 0.40 15.46
CA ARG A 112 -8.45 1.32 14.68
C ARG A 112 -8.76 2.77 15.02
N ASP A 113 -7.77 3.63 14.84
CA ASP A 113 -7.87 5.08 15.10
C ASP A 113 -9.13 5.71 14.48
N GLN A 114 -9.44 5.41 13.22
CA GLN A 114 -10.62 5.95 12.55
C GLN A 114 -11.94 5.47 13.16
N GLU A 115 -11.99 4.23 13.65
CA GLU A 115 -13.17 3.68 14.33
C GLU A 115 -13.41 4.44 15.64
N ILE A 116 -12.35 4.68 16.42
CA ILE A 116 -12.39 5.42 17.69
C ILE A 116 -12.78 6.88 17.46
N CYS A 117 -12.15 7.55 16.49
CA CYS A 117 -12.40 8.96 16.16
C CYS A 117 -13.82 9.22 15.62
N SER A 118 -14.51 8.17 15.14
CA SER A 118 -15.86 8.29 14.58
C SER A 118 -16.97 7.89 15.56
N LEU A 119 -16.64 7.58 16.81
CA LEU A 119 -17.62 7.17 17.82
C LEU A 119 -18.62 8.29 18.12
N ARG A 120 -19.90 7.90 18.23
CA ARG A 120 -21.03 8.77 18.59
C ARG A 120 -21.87 8.07 19.64
N TRP A 121 -22.57 8.85 20.46
CA TRP A 121 -23.45 8.36 21.53
C TRP A 121 -24.89 8.07 21.06
N GLU A 122 -25.13 8.03 19.74
CA GLU A 122 -26.45 7.70 19.16
C GLU A 122 -27.00 6.37 19.68
#